data_AF-A0A8C8ZPG2-F1
#
_entry.id   AF-A0A8C8ZPG2-F1
#
_cell.length_a   1.000
_cell.length_b   1.000
_cell.length_c   1.000
_cell.angle_alpha   90.00
_cell.angle_beta   90.00
_cell.angle_gamma   90.00
#
_symmetry.space_group_name_H-M   'P 1'
#
loop_
_entity.id
_entity.type
_entity.pdbx_description
1 polymer ?
#
loop_
_entity_poly.entity_id
_entity_poly.type
_entity_poly.pdbx_seq_one_letter_code
_entity_poly.pdbx_strand_id
1 'polypeptide(L)'
;MTSRRRPEAGLAKAGACVMRPRPPGNGAEVCRTPRGGGRRAEGAMSGLGRLFGKGKKEKGPTPEEAIQKLKETEKILIKKQEFLEQKIQQELQTAKKHGTKNKRAALQALRRKKRLEQQLAQTDGTLSTLEFQREAIENATTNTEVLRTMELAARGMKKAYQDISFCCLGHSREER
;
A
#
# COMPACT_ATOMS: atom_id res chain seq x y z
N MET A 1 -47.23 3.26 -32.92
CA MET A 1 -47.66 2.90 -31.54
C MET A 1 -46.94 1.63 -31.15
N THR A 2 -46.15 1.76 -30.09
CA THR A 2 -45.12 0.85 -29.59
C THR A 2 -45.72 -0.27 -28.76
N SER A 3 -45.35 -1.54 -29.02
CA SER A 3 -45.59 -2.61 -28.05
C SER A 3 -44.54 -3.72 -28.10
N ARG A 4 -43.61 -3.62 -27.14
CA ARG A 4 -43.01 -4.69 -26.31
C ARG A 4 -42.49 -5.96 -27.00
N ARG A 5 -41.20 -5.94 -27.33
CA ARG A 5 -40.33 -7.14 -27.24
C ARG A 5 -39.67 -7.15 -25.86
N ARG A 6 -39.89 -8.22 -25.08
CA ARG A 6 -39.04 -8.59 -23.94
C ARG A 6 -38.02 -9.64 -24.43
N PRO A 7 -36.73 -9.49 -24.11
CA PRO A 7 -35.85 -10.62 -23.89
C PRO A 7 -35.54 -10.82 -22.41
N GLU A 8 -35.50 -12.09 -22.05
CA GLU A 8 -35.13 -12.69 -20.78
C GLU A 8 -33.61 -12.56 -20.45
N ALA A 9 -33.33 -12.67 -19.15
CA ALA A 9 -32.13 -13.22 -18.52
C ALA A 9 -30.82 -12.38 -18.44
N GLY A 10 -30.25 -12.36 -17.23
CA GLY A 10 -28.80 -12.22 -17.04
C GLY A 10 -28.33 -11.26 -15.94
N LEU A 11 -28.98 -11.20 -14.78
CA LEU A 11 -28.51 -10.38 -13.66
C LEU A 11 -27.17 -10.90 -13.12
N ALA A 12 -26.17 -10.02 -13.20
CA ALA A 12 -24.89 -9.93 -12.52
C ALA A 12 -24.52 -11.02 -11.50
N LYS A 13 -23.42 -11.73 -11.80
CA LYS A 13 -22.61 -12.47 -10.82
C LYS A 13 -21.96 -11.47 -9.85
N ALA A 14 -22.47 -11.38 -8.64
CA ALA A 14 -21.76 -10.80 -7.50
C ALA A 14 -20.60 -11.74 -7.10
N GLY A 15 -19.39 -11.18 -7.01
CA GLY A 15 -18.20 -11.89 -6.54
C GLY A 15 -18.38 -12.34 -5.10
N ALA A 16 -18.32 -13.65 -4.89
CA ALA A 16 -18.35 -14.26 -3.57
C ALA A 16 -17.09 -13.90 -2.78
N CYS A 17 -17.26 -13.14 -1.71
CA CYS A 17 -16.27 -12.95 -0.66
C CYS A 17 -16.18 -14.27 0.12
N VAL A 18 -15.13 -15.05 -0.08
CA VAL A 18 -14.93 -16.33 0.61
C VAL A 18 -14.55 -16.04 2.07
N MET A 19 -15.57 -15.99 2.93
CA MET A 19 -15.44 -16.04 4.39
C MET A 19 -15.00 -17.46 4.79
N ARG A 20 -13.81 -17.57 5.41
CA ARG A 20 -13.37 -18.83 6.04
C ARG A 20 -14.14 -19.02 7.37
N PRO A 21 -14.64 -20.23 7.68
CA PRO A 21 -15.36 -20.49 8.92
C PRO A 21 -14.41 -20.55 10.13
N ARG A 22 -14.82 -19.93 11.24
CA ARG A 22 -14.24 -20.14 12.58
C ARG A 22 -14.82 -21.44 13.19
N PRO A 23 -14.03 -22.24 13.92
CA PRO A 23 -14.52 -23.42 14.63
C PRO A 23 -15.34 -23.05 15.89
N PRO A 24 -16.25 -23.92 16.35
CA PRO A 24 -17.14 -23.65 17.48
C PRO A 24 -16.50 -24.06 18.81
N GLY A 25 -16.74 -23.28 19.87
CA GLY A 25 -16.26 -23.57 21.22
C GLY A 25 -17.11 -22.89 22.28
N ASN A 26 -18.18 -23.60 22.68
CA ASN A 26 -18.94 -23.59 23.93
C ASN A 26 -18.97 -22.33 24.80
N GLY A 27 -20.21 -21.86 25.03
CA GLY A 27 -20.53 -20.84 26.01
C GLY A 27 -20.30 -21.29 27.45
N ALA A 28 -19.96 -20.30 28.27
CA ALA A 28 -20.37 -20.21 29.67
C ALA A 28 -20.25 -18.74 30.08
N GLU A 29 -21.40 -18.10 30.18
CA GLU A 29 -21.61 -16.83 30.86
C GLU A 29 -21.32 -17.02 32.36
N VAL A 30 -20.39 -16.25 32.93
CA VAL A 30 -20.36 -15.96 34.37
C VAL A 30 -19.78 -14.56 34.59
N CYS A 31 -20.64 -13.61 34.93
CA CYS A 31 -20.27 -12.43 35.69
C CYS A 31 -19.92 -12.86 37.13
N ARG A 32 -18.68 -12.61 37.59
CA ARG A 32 -18.35 -12.64 39.03
C ARG A 32 -17.49 -11.43 39.40
N THR A 33 -18.01 -10.69 40.38
CA THR A 33 -17.36 -9.63 41.16
C THR A 33 -16.13 -10.12 41.93
N PRO A 34 -15.19 -9.23 42.31
CA PRO A 34 -13.97 -9.63 43.00
C PRO A 34 -14.20 -9.76 44.52
N ARG A 35 -13.76 -10.88 45.12
CA ARG A 35 -13.50 -10.99 46.56
C ARG A 35 -12.21 -11.77 46.81
N GLY A 36 -11.20 -11.04 47.29
CA GLY A 36 -10.40 -11.40 48.46
C GLY A 36 -9.46 -12.61 48.43
N GLY A 37 -8.15 -12.32 48.33
CA GLY A 37 -7.16 -12.78 49.32
C GLY A 37 -6.46 -14.12 49.09
N GLY A 38 -5.14 -14.08 48.83
CA GLY A 38 -4.27 -15.25 48.95
C GLY A 38 -2.89 -15.05 48.32
N ARG A 39 -1.89 -14.78 49.15
CA ARG A 39 -0.49 -14.50 48.78
C ARG A 39 0.17 -15.69 48.08
N ARG A 40 0.99 -15.42 47.07
CA ARG A 40 2.37 -15.94 46.93
C ARG A 40 3.13 -15.07 45.93
N ALA A 41 4.24 -14.53 46.42
CA ALA A 41 5.15 -13.66 45.69
C ALA A 41 6.01 -14.50 44.76
N GLU A 42 6.15 -14.07 43.51
CA GLU A 42 7.31 -14.32 42.65
C GLU A 42 7.52 -13.10 41.78
N GLY A 43 8.79 -12.66 41.71
CA GLY A 43 9.17 -11.30 41.35
C GLY A 43 8.84 -10.89 39.92
N ALA A 44 8.30 -9.69 39.77
CA ALA A 44 8.33 -8.95 38.52
C ALA A 44 8.57 -7.47 38.86
N MET A 45 9.67 -6.93 38.33
CA MET A 45 10.02 -5.52 38.44
C MET A 45 8.86 -4.65 37.96
N SER A 46 8.35 -3.82 38.87
CA SER A 46 7.60 -2.62 38.51
C SER A 46 8.59 -1.59 37.97
N GLY A 47 8.34 -1.06 36.77
CA GLY A 47 9.01 0.17 36.34
C GLY A 47 9.46 0.25 34.89
N LEU A 48 8.63 -0.13 33.91
CA LEU A 48 8.87 0.29 32.51
C LEU A 48 7.58 0.45 31.69
N GLY A 49 6.46 0.76 32.34
CA GLY A 49 5.14 0.89 31.70
C GLY A 49 4.70 2.33 31.40
N ARG A 50 5.58 3.33 31.55
CA ARG A 50 5.18 4.75 31.49
C ARG A 50 6.26 5.65 30.87
N LEU A 51 6.87 5.17 29.78
CA LEU A 51 7.80 5.96 28.96
C LEU A 51 7.47 5.93 27.46
N PHE A 52 6.29 5.45 27.05
CA PHE A 52 5.76 5.75 25.71
C PHE A 52 5.06 7.10 25.76
N GLY A 53 5.90 8.12 25.91
CA GLY A 53 5.54 9.51 25.69
C GLY A 53 4.96 9.63 24.29
N LYS A 54 3.76 10.22 24.26
CA LYS A 54 3.09 10.88 23.14
C LYS A 54 4.11 11.38 22.10
N GLY A 55 4.49 10.50 21.18
CA GLY A 55 5.34 10.84 20.06
C GLY A 55 4.64 11.95 19.31
N LYS A 56 5.37 13.05 19.08
CA LYS A 56 4.97 14.03 18.06
C LYS A 56 4.52 13.22 16.86
N LYS A 57 3.35 13.53 16.29
CA LYS A 57 3.02 13.08 14.94
C LYS A 57 4.14 13.64 14.07
N GLU A 58 5.20 12.85 13.87
CA GLU A 58 6.13 13.07 12.78
C GLU A 58 5.21 13.13 11.57
N LYS A 59 5.21 14.30 10.93
CA LYS A 59 4.52 14.45 9.66
C LYS A 59 5.10 13.32 8.82
N GLY A 60 4.26 12.33 8.49
CA GLY A 60 4.67 11.22 7.64
C GLY A 60 5.36 11.79 6.40
N PRO A 61 6.30 11.05 5.80
CA PRO A 61 7.06 11.54 4.66
C PRO A 61 6.09 12.16 3.66
N THR A 62 6.42 13.37 3.20
CA THR A 62 5.58 14.03 2.20
C THR A 62 5.50 13.13 0.97
N PRO A 63 4.36 13.12 0.25
CA PRO A 63 4.23 12.28 -0.95
C PRO A 63 5.35 12.55 -1.96
N GLU A 64 5.85 13.78 -2.03
CA GLU A 64 7.00 14.17 -2.86
C GLU A 64 8.31 13.50 -2.42
N GLU A 65 8.62 13.51 -1.11
CA GLU A 65 9.78 12.80 -0.56
C GLU A 65 9.69 11.28 -0.79
N ALA A 66 8.49 10.72 -0.69
CA ALA A 66 8.26 9.30 -0.96
C ALA A 66 8.55 8.97 -2.44
N ILE A 67 8.03 9.77 -3.37
CA ILE A 67 8.31 9.61 -4.82
C ILE A 67 9.80 9.72 -5.10
N GLN A 68 10.51 10.65 -4.47
CA GLN A 68 11.95 10.83 -4.68
C GLN A 68 12.75 9.61 -4.20
N LYS A 69 12.44 9.07 -3.00
CA LYS A 69 13.06 7.85 -2.48
C LYS A 69 12.76 6.63 -3.35
N LEU A 70 11.54 6.52 -3.89
CA LEU A 70 11.18 5.46 -4.84
C LEU A 70 12.02 5.57 -6.12
N LYS A 71 12.22 6.77 -6.67
CA LYS A 71 13.09 6.97 -7.85
C LYS A 71 14.56 6.65 -7.59
N GLU A 72 15.07 6.97 -6.42
CA GLU A 72 16.45 6.65 -6.03
C GLU A 72 16.65 5.14 -5.88
N THR A 73 15.70 4.46 -5.25
CA THR A 73 15.74 2.99 -5.12
C THR A 73 15.60 2.30 -6.48
N GLU A 74 14.73 2.78 -7.37
CA GLU A 74 14.60 2.31 -8.75
C GLU A 74 15.93 2.38 -9.50
N LYS A 75 16.65 3.51 -9.43
CA LYS A 75 17.99 3.67 -10.05
C LYS A 75 19.00 2.65 -9.52
N ILE A 76 18.95 2.32 -8.22
CA ILE A 76 19.84 1.33 -7.62
C ILE A 76 19.50 -0.07 -8.13
N LEU A 77 18.21 -0.39 -8.26
CA LEU A 77 17.75 -1.69 -8.75
C LEU A 77 18.08 -1.90 -10.23
N ILE A 78 17.98 -0.86 -11.06
CA ILE A 78 18.41 -0.90 -12.48
C ILE A 78 19.91 -1.20 -12.58
N LYS A 79 20.75 -0.47 -11.83
CA LYS A 79 22.20 -0.77 -11.79
C LYS A 79 22.50 -2.19 -11.31
N LYS A 80 21.67 -2.72 -10.40
CA LYS A 80 21.79 -4.10 -9.92
C LYS A 80 21.39 -5.11 -10.99
N GLN A 81 20.36 -4.86 -11.80
CA GLN A 81 20.03 -5.68 -12.97
C GLN A 81 21.20 -5.75 -13.92
N GLU A 82 21.74 -4.60 -14.36
CA GLU A 82 22.90 -4.54 -15.27
C GLU A 82 24.10 -5.34 -14.74
N PHE A 83 24.40 -5.21 -13.44
CA PHE A 83 25.46 -5.98 -12.80
C PHE A 83 25.19 -7.50 -12.81
N LEU A 84 23.95 -7.91 -12.52
CA LEU A 84 23.57 -9.33 -12.52
C LEU A 84 23.62 -9.91 -13.94
N GLU A 85 23.17 -9.16 -14.95
CA GLU A 85 23.24 -9.55 -16.36
C GLU A 85 24.68 -9.75 -16.84
N GLN A 86 25.57 -8.80 -16.55
CA GLN A 86 27.00 -8.92 -16.88
C GLN A 86 27.62 -10.15 -16.21
N LYS A 87 27.28 -10.40 -14.93
CA LYS A 87 27.78 -11.56 -14.20
C LYS A 87 27.26 -12.89 -14.76
N ILE A 88 26.00 -12.94 -15.19
CA ILE A 88 25.42 -14.09 -15.90
C ILE A 88 26.19 -14.37 -17.19
N GLN A 89 26.51 -13.33 -17.97
CA GLN A 89 27.31 -13.49 -19.20
C GLN A 89 28.71 -14.02 -18.91
N GLN A 90 29.38 -13.54 -17.85
CA GLN A 90 30.69 -14.05 -17.42
C GLN A 90 30.65 -15.53 -17.02
N GLU A 91 29.66 -15.94 -16.22
CA GLU A 91 29.47 -17.34 -15.82
C GLU A 91 29.16 -18.24 -17.04
N LEU A 92 28.40 -17.73 -18.01
CA LEU A 92 28.15 -18.41 -19.28
C LEU A 92 29.43 -18.62 -20.10
N GLN A 93 30.28 -17.60 -20.23
CA GLN A 93 31.56 -17.73 -20.92
C GLN A 93 32.47 -18.74 -20.22
N THR A 94 32.48 -18.72 -18.89
CA THR A 94 33.25 -19.66 -18.06
C THR A 94 32.75 -21.10 -18.25
N ALA A 95 31.44 -21.31 -18.27
CA ALA A 95 30.85 -22.61 -18.58
C ALA A 95 31.23 -23.11 -19.98
N LYS A 96 31.20 -22.25 -21.00
CA LYS A 96 31.61 -22.58 -22.37
C LYS A 96 33.10 -22.97 -22.44
N LYS A 97 33.98 -22.23 -21.76
CA LYS A 97 35.44 -22.50 -21.71
C LYS A 97 35.77 -23.83 -21.04
N HIS A 98 35.05 -24.19 -19.98
CA HIS A 98 35.30 -25.44 -19.24
C HIS A 98 34.49 -26.64 -19.75
N GLY A 99 33.54 -26.44 -20.65
CA GLY A 99 32.65 -27.49 -21.16
C GLY A 99 33.38 -28.67 -21.81
N THR A 100 34.50 -28.41 -22.49
CA THR A 100 35.30 -29.46 -23.15
C THR A 100 36.35 -30.11 -22.26
N LYS A 101 36.84 -29.39 -21.23
CA LYS A 101 37.96 -29.84 -20.37
C LYS A 101 37.51 -30.41 -19.04
N ASN A 102 36.52 -29.79 -18.39
CA ASN A 102 36.11 -30.10 -17.03
C ASN A 102 34.58 -29.99 -16.86
N LYS A 103 33.89 -31.11 -17.08
CA LYS A 103 32.42 -31.21 -16.93
C LYS A 103 31.93 -30.75 -15.54
N ARG A 104 32.66 -31.06 -14.47
CA ARG A 104 32.29 -30.70 -13.09
C ARG A 104 32.36 -29.17 -12.86
N ALA A 105 33.35 -28.49 -13.41
CA ALA A 105 33.48 -27.03 -13.33
C ALA A 105 32.38 -26.33 -14.14
N ALA A 106 32.09 -26.83 -15.35
CA ALA A 106 31.00 -26.31 -16.19
C ALA A 106 29.63 -26.43 -15.49
N LEU A 107 29.33 -27.58 -14.87
CA LEU A 107 28.09 -27.77 -14.11
C LEU A 107 27.97 -26.82 -12.91
N GLN A 108 29.07 -26.53 -12.23
CA GLN A 108 29.07 -25.56 -11.13
C GLN A 108 28.79 -24.13 -11.63
N ALA A 109 29.39 -23.72 -12.75
CA ALA A 109 29.13 -22.42 -13.37
C ALA A 109 27.64 -22.28 -13.78
N LEU A 110 27.04 -23.33 -14.35
CA LEU A 110 25.61 -23.34 -14.69
C LEU A 110 24.70 -23.25 -13.45
N ARG A 111 25.07 -23.88 -12.32
CA ARG A 111 24.35 -23.72 -11.05
C ARG A 111 24.47 -22.31 -10.47
N ARG A 112 25.62 -21.65 -10.64
CA ARG A 112 25.81 -20.24 -10.25
C ARG A 112 24.95 -19.32 -11.12
N LYS A 113 24.97 -19.51 -12.44
CA LYS A 113 24.09 -18.82 -13.38
C LYS A 113 22.62 -18.88 -12.96
N LYS A 114 22.09 -20.09 -12.70
CA LYS A 114 20.68 -20.26 -12.30
C LYS A 114 20.31 -19.48 -11.04
N ARG A 115 21.22 -19.36 -10.08
CA ARG A 115 21.00 -18.56 -8.86
C ARG A 115 20.97 -17.05 -9.14
N LEU A 116 21.84 -16.57 -10.04
CA LEU A 116 21.84 -15.17 -10.46
C LEU A 116 20.57 -14.82 -11.25
N GLU A 117 20.08 -15.72 -12.09
CA GLU A 117 18.81 -15.54 -12.82
C GLU A 117 17.61 -15.44 -11.87
N GLN A 118 17.60 -16.24 -10.80
CA GLN A 118 16.57 -16.13 -9.75
C GLN A 118 16.63 -14.77 -9.04
N GLN A 119 17.84 -14.27 -8.75
CA GLN A 119 18.03 -12.94 -8.15
C GLN A 119 17.60 -11.81 -9.10
N LEU A 120 17.82 -11.98 -10.40
CA LEU A 120 17.38 -11.06 -11.43
C LEU A 120 15.84 -11.01 -11.45
N ALA A 121 15.16 -12.15 -11.54
CA ALA A 121 13.70 -12.22 -11.50
C ALA A 121 13.08 -11.62 -10.22
N GLN A 122 13.74 -11.81 -9.07
CA GLN A 122 13.31 -11.15 -7.81
C GLN A 122 13.47 -9.63 -7.87
N THR A 123 14.58 -9.17 -8.46
CA THR A 123 14.84 -7.73 -8.62
C THR A 123 13.82 -7.10 -9.56
N ASP A 124 13.48 -7.78 -10.66
CA ASP A 124 12.43 -7.33 -11.59
C ASP A 124 11.07 -7.26 -10.92
N GLY A 125 10.69 -8.29 -10.16
CA GLY A 125 9.45 -8.27 -9.38
C GLY A 125 9.42 -7.16 -8.32
N THR A 126 10.58 -6.80 -7.76
CA THR A 126 10.68 -5.66 -6.83
C THR A 126 10.55 -4.34 -7.58
N LEU A 127 11.13 -4.23 -8.79
CA LEU A 127 11.04 -3.04 -9.62
C LEU A 127 9.57 -2.78 -10.04
N SER A 128 8.86 -3.80 -10.54
CA SER A 128 7.44 -3.66 -10.90
C SER A 128 6.54 -3.30 -9.72
N THR A 129 6.86 -3.78 -8.51
CA THR A 129 6.09 -3.37 -7.31
C THR A 129 6.37 -1.92 -6.92
N LEU A 130 7.60 -1.43 -7.06
CA LEU A 130 7.94 -0.01 -6.84
C LEU A 130 7.32 0.91 -7.89
N GLU A 131 7.28 0.50 -9.16
CA GLU A 131 6.60 1.24 -10.23
C GLU A 131 5.10 1.38 -9.93
N PHE A 132 4.44 0.28 -9.56
CA PHE A 132 3.03 0.30 -9.18
C PHE A 132 2.78 1.19 -7.94
N GLN A 133 3.67 1.16 -6.96
CA GLN A 133 3.58 2.04 -5.79
C GLN A 133 3.73 3.51 -6.16
N ARG A 134 4.65 3.84 -7.07
CA ARG A 134 4.84 5.22 -7.55
C ARG A 134 3.59 5.74 -8.24
N GLU A 135 3.05 4.95 -9.17
CA GLU A 135 1.81 5.29 -9.88
C GLU A 135 0.63 5.45 -8.91
N ALA A 136 0.52 4.58 -7.90
CA ALA A 136 -0.52 4.71 -6.89
C ALA A 136 -0.40 6.01 -6.08
N ILE A 137 0.81 6.46 -5.75
CA ILE A 137 1.04 7.73 -5.04
C ILE A 137 0.72 8.91 -5.96
N GLU A 138 1.15 8.89 -7.22
CA GLU A 138 0.86 9.93 -8.21
C GLU A 138 -0.66 10.09 -8.47
N ASN A 139 -1.38 8.97 -8.56
CA ASN A 139 -2.83 8.99 -8.66
C ASN A 139 -3.50 9.48 -7.36
N ALA A 140 -2.97 9.12 -6.20
CA ALA A 140 -3.50 9.61 -4.93
C ALA A 140 -3.30 11.12 -4.75
N THR A 141 -2.12 11.66 -5.09
CA THR A 141 -1.83 13.10 -4.96
C THR A 141 -2.72 13.92 -5.88
N THR A 142 -2.79 13.59 -7.17
CA THR A 142 -3.64 14.27 -8.14
C THR A 142 -5.11 14.23 -7.74
N ASN A 143 -5.62 13.09 -7.29
CA ASN A 143 -6.99 12.97 -6.79
C ASN A 143 -7.23 13.85 -5.55
N THR A 144 -6.28 13.94 -4.62
CA THR A 144 -6.41 14.83 -3.46
C THR A 144 -6.37 16.31 -3.84
N GLU A 145 -5.59 16.69 -4.86
CA GLU A 145 -5.54 18.07 -5.37
C GLU A 145 -6.86 18.45 -6.06
N VAL A 146 -7.41 17.57 -6.89
CA VAL A 146 -8.73 17.76 -7.50
C VAL A 146 -9.79 17.93 -6.41
N LEU A 147 -9.83 17.05 -5.42
CA LEU A 147 -10.81 17.18 -4.33
C LEU A 147 -10.63 18.48 -3.52
N ARG A 148 -9.40 18.94 -3.31
CA ARG A 148 -9.14 20.23 -2.66
C ARG A 148 -9.61 21.43 -3.49
N THR A 149 -9.38 21.42 -4.79
CA THR A 149 -9.84 22.52 -5.66
C THR A 149 -11.37 22.58 -5.72
N MET A 150 -12.04 21.42 -5.79
CA MET A 150 -13.49 21.32 -5.69
C MET A 150 -14.01 21.83 -4.33
N GLU A 151 -13.33 21.51 -3.23
CA GLU A 151 -13.69 22.00 -1.90
C GLU A 151 -13.57 23.53 -1.81
N LEU A 152 -12.48 24.11 -2.33
CA LEU A 152 -12.28 25.56 -2.38
C LEU A 152 -13.36 26.25 -3.21
N ALA A 153 -13.67 25.70 -4.39
CA ALA A 153 -14.76 26.19 -5.24
C ALA A 153 -16.12 26.13 -4.51
N ALA A 154 -16.43 25.01 -3.86
CA ALA A 154 -17.66 24.86 -3.07
C ALA A 154 -17.75 25.86 -1.91
N ARG A 155 -16.64 26.13 -1.21
CA ARG A 155 -16.58 27.17 -0.16
C ARG A 155 -16.77 28.57 -0.73
N GLY A 156 -16.15 28.89 -1.88
CA GLY A 156 -16.35 30.15 -2.58
C GLY A 156 -17.80 30.36 -3.00
N MET A 157 -18.43 29.33 -3.59
CA MET A 157 -19.85 29.35 -3.95
C MET A 157 -20.73 29.55 -2.72
N LYS A 158 -20.48 28.84 -1.61
CA LYS A 158 -21.25 29.03 -0.35
C LYS A 158 -21.18 30.45 0.19
N LYS A 159 -20.01 31.09 0.14
CA LYS A 159 -19.85 32.49 0.55
C LYS A 159 -20.67 33.42 -0.35
N ALA A 160 -20.57 33.26 -1.67
CA ALA A 160 -21.38 34.03 -2.62
C ALA A 160 -22.89 33.88 -2.35
N TYR A 161 -23.38 32.68 -2.02
CA TYR A 161 -24.78 32.47 -1.63
C TYR A 161 -25.17 33.22 -0.34
N GLN A 162 -24.29 33.25 0.67
CA GLN A 162 -24.53 34.01 1.91
C GLN A 162 -24.55 35.51 1.64
N ASP A 163 -23.63 36.01 0.80
CA ASP A 163 -23.55 37.42 0.43
C ASP A 163 -24.79 37.86 -0.38
N ILE A 164 -25.25 37.03 -1.33
CA ILE A 164 -26.50 37.28 -2.08
C ILE A 164 -27.71 37.31 -1.13
N SER A 165 -27.79 36.36 -0.19
CA SER A 165 -28.88 36.34 0.80
C SER A 165 -28.86 37.58 1.68
N PHE A 166 -27.70 38.07 2.08
CA PHE A 166 -27.58 39.31 2.85
C PHE A 166 -27.97 40.54 2.01
N CYS A 167 -27.54 40.61 0.75
CA CYS A 167 -27.84 41.72 -0.16
C CYS A 167 -29.35 41.83 -0.47
N CYS A 168 -30.03 40.71 -0.73
CA CYS A 168 -31.49 40.70 -0.92
C CYS A 168 -32.26 41.11 0.34
N LEU A 169 -31.79 40.74 1.53
CA LEU A 169 -32.38 41.15 2.80
C LEU A 169 -32.12 42.64 3.11
N GLY A 170 -30.99 43.18 2.68
CA GLY A 170 -30.65 44.60 2.79
C GLY A 170 -31.54 45.47 1.90
N HIS A 171 -31.70 45.12 0.62
CA HIS A 171 -32.59 45.84 -0.31
C HIS A 171 -34.05 45.86 0.16
N SER A 172 -34.54 44.78 0.78
CA SER A 172 -35.91 44.72 1.30
C SER A 172 -36.16 45.61 2.53
N ARG A 173 -35.10 46.14 3.17
CA ARG A 173 -35.19 47.02 4.35
C ARG A 173 -35.04 48.50 4.03
N GLU A 174 -34.49 48.84 2.86
CA GLU A 174 -34.29 50.22 2.40
C GLU A 174 -35.53 50.79 1.65
N GLU A 175 -36.48 49.92 1.25
CA GLU A 175 -37.75 50.30 0.59
C GLU A 175 -38.93 50.54 1.56
N ARG A 176 -38.68 50.82 2.85
CA ARG A 176 -39.68 51.32 3.81
C ARG A 176 -39.19 52.58 4.52
#